data_AF-A0A9P1DGK3-F1
#
_entry.id   AF-A0A9P1DGK3-F1
#
_cell.length_a   1.000
_cell.length_b   1.000
_cell.length_c   1.000
_cell.angle_alpha   90.00
_cell.angle_beta   90.00
_cell.angle_gamma   90.00
#
_symmetry.space_group_name_H-M   'P 1'
#
loop_
_entity.id
_entity.type
_entity.pdbx_description
1 polymer ?
#
loop_
_entity_poly.entity_id
_entity_poly.type
_entity_poly.pdbx_seq_one_letter_code
_entity_poly.pdbx_strand_id
1 'polypeptide(L)'
;FNCGDGLKPSTRVSPSYFVMMFQVNIVPLSGESRSFEVQQSSKVGDLSLLARESFGGFLQLLTAEGRVLSDPNESLEAAGLRSGDHLTVVALRANIAATAAAFALWCGGKKMVTWGHAVNGGDSSAIQDQLRNLNVKQVQATRTAFAAILEGGRVVAWGDPEYGGM
;
A
#
# COMPACT_ATOMS: atom_id res chain seq x y z
N PHE A 1 -54.37 39.39 34.55
CA PHE A 1 -53.43 39.51 33.42
C PHE A 1 -52.22 38.66 33.77
N ASN A 2 -52.13 37.48 33.15
CA ASN A 2 -51.29 36.36 33.57
C ASN A 2 -49.89 36.37 32.93
N CYS A 3 -48.93 35.76 33.62
CA CYS A 3 -47.52 35.57 33.29
C CYS A 3 -47.24 34.55 32.16
N GLY A 4 -46.04 34.61 31.59
CA GLY A 4 -45.33 33.52 30.85
C GLY A 4 -45.79 33.33 29.40
N ASP A 5 -44.96 32.98 28.41
CA ASP A 5 -43.70 32.24 28.46
C ASP A 5 -42.80 32.57 27.26
N GLY A 6 -41.48 32.54 27.51
CA GLY A 6 -40.43 32.73 26.52
C GLY A 6 -40.32 31.55 25.55
N LEU A 7 -40.37 31.85 24.26
CA LEU A 7 -39.90 30.96 23.21
C LEU A 7 -38.36 30.85 23.31
N LYS A 8 -37.88 29.79 23.97
CA LYS A 8 -36.48 29.35 23.81
C LYS A 8 -36.33 28.70 22.42
N PRO A 9 -35.27 29.02 21.66
CA PRO A 9 -34.97 28.30 20.43
C PRO A 9 -34.59 26.86 20.75
N SER A 10 -35.21 25.93 20.03
CA SER A 10 -34.89 24.51 20.02
C SER A 10 -33.41 24.30 19.68
N THR A 11 -32.60 24.01 20.69
CA THR A 11 -31.27 23.44 20.49
C THR A 11 -31.47 22.01 19.99
N ARG A 12 -31.44 21.82 18.67
CA ARG A 12 -31.13 20.50 18.10
C ARG A 12 -29.72 20.15 18.57
N VAL A 13 -29.65 19.25 19.54
CA VAL A 13 -28.41 18.53 19.83
C VAL A 13 -28.17 17.64 18.62
N SER A 14 -27.20 18.02 17.79
CA SER A 14 -26.65 17.15 16.76
C SER A 14 -26.11 15.88 17.45
N PRO A 15 -26.39 14.66 16.97
CA PRO A 15 -25.79 13.48 17.55
C PRO A 15 -24.27 13.61 17.39
N SER A 16 -23.55 13.66 18.51
CA SER A 16 -22.10 13.55 18.51
C SER A 16 -21.78 12.16 18.00
N TYR A 17 -21.40 12.04 16.72
CA TYR A 17 -20.90 10.80 16.17
C TYR A 17 -19.65 10.44 16.97
N PHE A 18 -19.77 9.45 17.84
CA PHE A 18 -18.66 8.95 18.64
C PHE A 18 -17.70 8.27 17.66
N VAL A 19 -16.71 9.02 17.17
CA VAL A 19 -15.65 8.45 16.34
C VAL A 19 -14.75 7.66 17.28
N MET A 20 -14.80 6.33 17.18
CA MET A 20 -13.91 5.48 17.97
C MET A 20 -12.48 5.63 17.43
N MET A 21 -11.63 6.25 18.24
CA MET A 21 -10.20 6.38 17.97
C MET A 21 -9.42 5.34 18.76
N PHE A 22 -8.35 4.82 18.18
CA PHE A 22 -7.46 3.91 18.87
C PHE A 22 -6.00 4.18 18.49
N GLN A 23 -5.11 3.82 19.40
CA GLN A 23 -3.68 4.01 19.21
C GLN A 23 -3.07 2.75 18.58
N VAL A 24 -2.26 2.92 17.54
CA VAL A 24 -1.46 1.85 16.94
C VAL A 24 0.01 2.23 17.02
N ASN A 25 0.85 1.30 17.44
CA ASN A 25 2.29 1.49 17.52
C ASN A 25 2.94 0.83 16.30
N ILE A 26 3.61 1.61 15.46
CA ILE A 26 4.37 1.09 14.33
C ILE A 26 5.85 1.08 14.70
N VAL A 27 6.44 -0.10 14.64
CA VAL A 27 7.80 -0.38 15.08
C VAL A 27 8.63 -0.83 13.87
N PRO A 28 9.61 -0.04 13.42
CA PRO A 28 10.57 -0.49 12.43
C PRO A 28 11.56 -1.47 13.05
N LEU A 29 12.14 -2.35 12.24
CA LEU A 29 13.22 -3.25 12.69
C LEU A 29 14.47 -2.51 13.19
N SER A 30 14.61 -1.21 12.89
CA SER A 30 15.66 -0.34 13.43
C SER A 30 15.43 0.09 14.88
N GLY A 31 14.23 -0.13 15.44
CA GLY A 31 13.91 0.07 16.86
C GLY A 31 13.22 1.38 17.24
N GLU A 32 13.17 2.41 16.38
CA GLU A 32 12.51 3.68 16.69
C GLU A 32 11.01 3.63 16.35
N SER A 33 10.20 3.21 17.32
CA SER A 33 8.74 3.11 17.16
C SER A 33 8.04 4.48 17.15
N ARG A 34 6.92 4.58 16.43
CA ARG A 34 6.00 5.72 16.48
C ARG A 34 4.57 5.27 16.74
N SER A 35 3.86 6.05 17.54
CA SER A 35 2.46 5.83 17.84
C SER A 35 1.58 6.74 16.99
N PHE A 36 0.48 6.19 16.47
CA PHE A 36 -0.49 6.90 15.65
C PHE A 36 -1.87 6.74 16.26
N GLU A 37 -2.62 7.84 16.33
CA GLU A 37 -4.04 7.79 16.62
C GLU A 37 -4.82 7.71 15.31
N VAL A 38 -5.58 6.64 15.15
CA VAL A 38 -6.37 6.37 13.94
C VAL A 38 -7.80 6.04 14.30
N GLN A 39 -8.72 6.29 13.37
CA GLN A 39 -10.11 5.92 13.55
C GLN A 39 -10.25 4.42 13.33
N GLN A 40 -11.14 3.78 14.10
CA GLN A 40 -11.40 2.34 13.97
C GLN A 40 -11.90 1.97 12.56
N SER A 41 -12.70 2.87 11.96
CA SER A 41 -13.22 2.75 10.60
C SER A 41 -12.21 3.07 9.50
N SER A 42 -10.99 3.49 9.84
CA SER A 42 -9.93 3.71 8.84
C SER A 42 -9.57 2.40 8.14
N LYS A 43 -8.91 2.54 6.98
CA LYS A 43 -8.46 1.41 6.19
C LYS A 43 -6.97 1.17 6.37
N VAL A 44 -6.53 -0.04 6.05
CA VAL A 44 -5.11 -0.42 5.98
C VAL A 44 -4.35 0.53 5.04
N GLY A 45 -4.98 1.01 3.96
CA GLY A 45 -4.37 1.98 3.04
C GLY A 45 -3.99 3.31 3.70
N ASP A 46 -4.85 3.84 4.59
CA ASP A 46 -4.61 5.10 5.30
C ASP A 46 -3.45 4.93 6.28
N LEU A 47 -3.43 3.83 7.03
CA LEU A 47 -2.34 3.50 7.95
C LEU A 47 -1.01 3.28 7.22
N SER A 48 -1.07 2.64 6.03
CA SER A 48 0.10 2.46 5.16
C SER A 48 0.63 3.78 4.64
N LEU A 49 -0.24 4.76 4.36
CA LEU A 49 0.17 6.10 3.97
C LEU A 49 0.87 6.82 5.12
N LEU A 50 0.28 6.81 6.32
CA LEU A 50 0.88 7.41 7.53
C LEU A 50 2.27 6.84 7.84
N ALA A 51 2.42 5.51 7.72
CA ALA A 51 3.71 4.86 7.91
C ALA A 51 4.74 5.35 6.88
N ARG A 52 4.35 5.48 5.60
CA ARG A 52 5.25 5.94 4.53
C ARG A 52 5.66 7.40 4.70
N GLU A 53 4.75 8.26 5.15
CA GLU A 53 5.06 9.66 5.45
C GLU A 53 6.02 9.79 6.64
N SER A 54 5.93 8.86 7.61
CA SER A 54 6.74 8.90 8.82
C SER A 54 8.12 8.27 8.69
N PHE A 55 8.22 7.12 8.01
CA PHE A 55 9.44 6.32 7.93
C PHE A 55 10.11 6.37 6.55
N GLY A 56 9.40 6.87 5.52
CA GLY A 56 9.90 6.93 4.15
C GLY A 56 10.00 5.56 3.46
N GLY A 57 10.19 5.59 2.13
CA GLY A 57 10.44 4.40 1.33
C GLY A 57 9.21 3.52 1.06
N PHE A 58 9.49 2.28 0.62
CA PHE A 58 8.48 1.25 0.38
C PHE A 58 8.41 0.36 1.60
N LEU A 59 7.23 0.28 2.21
CA LEU A 59 7.06 -0.33 3.51
C LEU A 59 6.00 -1.43 3.44
N GLN A 60 6.18 -2.47 4.25
CA GLN A 60 5.21 -3.51 4.48
C GLN A 60 4.84 -3.53 5.97
N LEU A 61 3.55 -3.46 6.27
CA LEU A 61 3.04 -3.56 7.64
C LEU A 61 2.71 -5.02 7.97
N LEU A 62 3.17 -5.46 9.14
CA LEU A 62 2.87 -6.77 9.70
C LEU A 62 2.25 -6.62 11.08
N THR A 63 1.26 -7.44 11.39
CA THR A 63 0.71 -7.56 12.75
C THR A 63 1.71 -8.25 13.68
N ALA A 64 1.43 -8.26 14.98
CA ALA A 64 2.24 -8.98 15.97
C ALA A 64 2.34 -10.48 15.69
N GLU A 65 1.32 -11.05 15.04
CA GLU A 65 1.27 -12.45 14.61
C GLU A 65 2.03 -12.71 13.28
N GLY A 66 2.65 -11.68 12.70
CA GLY A 66 3.35 -11.76 11.42
C GLY A 66 2.44 -11.74 10.19
N ARG A 67 1.15 -11.46 10.36
CA ARG A 67 0.22 -11.33 9.22
C ARG A 67 0.57 -10.06 8.44
N VAL A 68 0.72 -10.19 7.13
CA VAL A 68 0.96 -9.04 6.24
C VAL A 68 -0.36 -8.34 5.89
N LEU A 69 -0.45 -7.05 6.22
CA LEU A 69 -1.56 -6.20 5.81
C LEU A 69 -1.37 -5.75 4.35
N SER A 70 -1.94 -6.53 3.42
CA SER A 70 -1.69 -6.36 1.97
C SER A 70 -2.85 -5.68 1.23
N ASP A 71 -4.09 -5.80 1.72
CA ASP A 71 -5.26 -5.20 1.09
C ASP A 71 -5.47 -3.77 1.63
N PRO A 72 -5.28 -2.72 0.82
CA PRO A 72 -5.47 -1.35 1.27
C PRO A 72 -6.94 -1.00 1.58
N ASN A 73 -7.90 -1.80 1.12
CA ASN A 73 -9.33 -1.57 1.36
C ASN A 73 -9.86 -2.27 2.61
N GLU A 74 -9.09 -3.19 3.19
CA GLU A 74 -9.43 -3.84 4.45
C GLU A 74 -9.55 -2.80 5.57
N SER A 75 -10.62 -2.88 6.37
CA SER A 75 -10.75 -2.03 7.56
C SER A 75 -9.78 -2.48 8.64
N LEU A 76 -9.30 -1.57 9.49
CA LEU A 76 -8.40 -1.93 10.59
C LEU A 76 -9.05 -2.92 11.58
N GLU A 77 -10.39 -2.86 11.70
CA GLU A 77 -11.20 -3.81 12.46
C GLU A 77 -11.17 -5.23 11.87
N ALA A 78 -11.35 -5.36 10.55
CA ALA A 78 -11.27 -6.64 9.84
C ALA A 78 -9.83 -7.20 9.85
N ALA A 79 -8.84 -6.30 9.87
CA ALA A 79 -7.45 -6.66 10.09
C ALA A 79 -7.20 -7.22 11.50
N GLY A 80 -8.14 -7.04 12.44
CA GLY A 80 -8.09 -7.52 13.81
C GLY A 80 -7.39 -6.56 14.78
N LEU A 81 -7.11 -5.32 14.35
CA LEU A 81 -6.32 -4.36 15.13
C LEU A 81 -7.14 -3.73 16.26
N ARG A 82 -6.48 -3.57 17.41
CA ARG A 82 -7.00 -3.01 18.64
C ARG A 82 -6.09 -1.90 19.17
N SER A 83 -6.63 -1.09 20.08
CA SER A 83 -5.85 -0.05 20.75
C SER A 83 -4.66 -0.65 21.50
N GLY A 84 -3.47 -0.12 21.24
CA GLY A 84 -2.21 -0.58 21.81
C GLY A 84 -1.49 -1.66 21.00
N ASP A 85 -2.08 -2.13 19.90
CA ASP A 85 -1.44 -3.14 19.06
C ASP A 85 -0.14 -2.62 18.43
N HIS A 86 0.80 -3.54 18.27
CA HIS A 86 2.10 -3.27 17.67
C HIS A 86 2.13 -3.84 16.26
N LEU A 87 2.41 -2.98 15.30
CA LEU A 87 2.70 -3.35 13.93
C LEU A 87 4.20 -3.28 13.71
N THR A 88 4.77 -4.31 13.11
CA THR A 88 6.14 -4.25 12.61
C THR A 88 6.12 -3.68 11.21
N VAL A 89 6.98 -2.69 10.94
CA VAL A 89 7.21 -2.20 9.58
C VAL A 89 8.52 -2.72 9.02
N VAL A 90 8.44 -3.31 7.82
CA VAL A 90 9.60 -3.83 7.09
C VAL A 90 9.83 -2.95 5.87
N ALA A 91 11.01 -2.34 5.80
CA ALA A 91 11.45 -1.61 4.63
C ALA A 91 11.77 -2.58 3.50
N LEU A 92 11.13 -2.38 2.36
CA LEU A 92 11.33 -3.15 1.14
C LEU A 92 12.36 -2.46 0.26
N ARG A 93 13.30 -3.24 -0.28
CA ARG A 93 14.24 -2.76 -1.27
C ARG A 93 13.51 -2.51 -2.59
N ALA A 94 13.59 -1.27 -3.06
CA ALA A 94 13.20 -0.89 -4.41
C ALA A 94 14.29 -1.28 -5.41
N ASN A 95 13.87 -1.83 -6.54
CA ASN A 95 14.74 -2.15 -7.66
C ASN A 95 14.16 -1.54 -8.93
N ILE A 96 15.04 -1.13 -9.84
CA ILE A 96 14.67 -0.53 -11.11
C ILE A 96 15.43 -1.20 -12.25
N ALA A 97 14.76 -1.37 -13.38
CA ALA A 97 15.34 -1.78 -14.66
C ALA A 97 14.90 -0.79 -15.74
N ALA A 98 15.69 -0.66 -16.81
CA ALA A 98 15.42 0.28 -17.89
C ALA A 98 15.69 -0.36 -19.26
N THR A 99 14.81 -0.06 -20.22
CA THR A 99 15.06 -0.25 -21.66
C THR A 99 15.50 1.10 -22.25
N ALA A 100 15.62 1.20 -23.57
CA ALA A 100 15.99 2.45 -24.23
C ALA A 100 15.02 3.62 -23.99
N ALA A 101 13.75 3.34 -23.66
CA ALA A 101 12.74 4.39 -23.44
C ALA A 101 11.66 4.05 -22.40
N ALA A 102 11.86 3.04 -21.56
CA ALA A 102 10.93 2.69 -20.51
C ALA A 102 11.65 2.21 -19.25
N PHE A 103 10.93 2.22 -18.14
CA PHE A 103 11.42 1.80 -16.82
C PHE A 103 10.43 0.85 -16.16
N ALA A 104 10.97 -0.06 -15.35
CA ALA A 104 10.21 -0.94 -14.48
C ALA A 104 10.75 -0.83 -13.05
N LEU A 105 9.88 -0.50 -12.09
CA LEU A 105 10.18 -0.42 -10.66
C LEU A 105 9.44 -1.53 -9.93
N TRP A 106 10.13 -2.28 -9.08
CA TRP A 106 9.48 -3.25 -8.19
C TRP A 106 10.08 -3.24 -6.79
N CYS A 107 9.24 -3.56 -5.79
CA CYS A 107 9.62 -3.55 -4.38
C CYS A 107 9.19 -4.83 -3.68
N GLY A 108 10.13 -5.55 -3.07
CA GLY A 108 9.84 -6.75 -2.25
C GLY A 108 8.99 -7.81 -2.94
N GLY A 109 8.99 -7.85 -4.28
CA GLY A 109 8.24 -8.79 -5.09
C GLY A 109 6.73 -8.54 -5.20
N LYS A 110 6.12 -7.58 -4.49
CA LYS A 110 4.64 -7.48 -4.43
C LYS A 110 4.05 -6.35 -5.26
N LYS A 111 4.85 -5.33 -5.56
CA LYS A 111 4.40 -4.16 -6.31
C LYS A 111 5.36 -3.91 -7.44
N MET A 112 4.84 -3.94 -8.67
CA MET A 112 5.56 -3.53 -9.86
C MET A 112 4.80 -2.42 -10.59
N VAL A 113 5.54 -1.44 -11.10
CA VAL A 113 5.03 -0.33 -11.87
C VAL A 113 5.95 -0.12 -13.07
N THR A 114 5.38 0.04 -14.25
CA THR A 114 6.12 0.38 -15.48
C THR A 114 5.69 1.75 -15.98
N TRP A 115 6.60 2.47 -16.63
CA TRP A 115 6.30 3.74 -17.30
C TRP A 115 7.27 3.99 -18.46
N GLY A 116 6.90 4.92 -19.36
CA GLY A 116 7.68 5.27 -20.55
C GLY A 116 7.01 4.81 -21.84
N HIS A 117 7.80 4.62 -22.91
CA HIS A 117 7.27 4.26 -24.23
C HIS A 117 6.59 2.89 -24.20
N ALA A 118 5.33 2.83 -24.64
CA ALA A 118 4.48 1.63 -24.52
C ALA A 118 5.12 0.39 -25.15
N VAL A 119 5.56 0.50 -26.42
CA VAL A 119 6.20 -0.60 -27.15
C VAL A 119 7.53 -1.02 -26.51
N ASN A 120 8.22 -0.12 -25.81
CA ASN A 120 9.50 -0.44 -25.16
C ASN A 120 9.31 -1.06 -23.76
N GLY A 121 8.09 -1.51 -23.44
CA GLY A 121 7.72 -2.10 -22.16
C GLY A 121 7.23 -1.10 -21.11
N GLY A 122 6.91 0.14 -21.51
CA GLY A 122 6.28 1.13 -20.62
C GLY A 122 4.85 0.75 -20.25
N ASP A 123 4.14 0.05 -21.14
CA ASP A 123 2.82 -0.51 -20.88
C ASP A 123 2.94 -2.00 -20.51
N SER A 124 2.53 -2.35 -19.30
CA SER A 124 2.46 -3.73 -18.79
C SER A 124 1.02 -4.17 -18.52
N SER A 125 0.01 -3.44 -19.02
CA SER A 125 -1.41 -3.74 -18.79
C SER A 125 -1.80 -5.17 -19.19
N ALA A 126 -1.26 -5.67 -20.30
CA ALA A 126 -1.51 -7.03 -20.80
C ALA A 126 -1.06 -8.15 -19.84
N ILE A 127 -0.05 -7.88 -19.01
CA ILE A 127 0.50 -8.85 -18.05
C ILE A 127 0.27 -8.42 -16.60
N GLN A 128 -0.45 -7.32 -16.36
CA GLN A 128 -0.63 -6.74 -15.03
C GLN A 128 -1.26 -7.72 -14.04
N ASP A 129 -2.20 -8.55 -14.51
CA ASP A 129 -2.85 -9.56 -13.66
C ASP A 129 -1.92 -10.72 -13.31
N GLN A 130 -0.94 -11.01 -14.18
CA GLN A 130 0.14 -11.92 -13.84
C GLN A 130 1.03 -11.26 -12.78
N LEU A 131 1.41 -10.00 -12.95
CA LEU A 131 2.36 -9.32 -12.06
C LEU A 131 1.80 -8.94 -10.69
N ARG A 132 0.49 -8.69 -10.56
CA ARG A 132 -0.16 -8.17 -9.34
C ARG A 132 -0.01 -9.07 -8.11
N ASN A 133 0.19 -10.37 -8.30
CA ASN A 133 0.19 -11.36 -7.22
C ASN A 133 1.45 -12.23 -7.19
N LEU A 134 2.47 -11.90 -7.98
CA LEU A 134 3.65 -12.75 -8.13
C LEU A 134 4.87 -12.08 -7.54
N ASN A 135 5.56 -12.81 -6.67
CA ASN A 135 6.81 -12.40 -6.04
C ASN A 135 7.91 -12.23 -7.11
N VAL A 136 8.04 -11.03 -7.67
CA VAL A 136 9.10 -10.67 -8.62
C VAL A 136 10.45 -10.65 -7.90
N LYS A 137 11.35 -11.57 -8.26
CA LYS A 137 12.72 -11.60 -7.74
C LYS A 137 13.62 -10.64 -8.47
N GLN A 138 13.52 -10.61 -9.80
CA GLN A 138 14.38 -9.81 -10.65
C GLN A 138 13.66 -9.44 -11.94
N VAL A 139 14.00 -8.27 -12.50
CA VAL A 139 13.64 -7.89 -13.86
C VAL A 139 14.91 -7.69 -14.66
N GLN A 140 14.94 -8.28 -15.85
CA GLN A 140 15.97 -8.06 -16.88
C GLN A 140 15.38 -7.24 -18.02
N ALA A 141 16.22 -6.49 -18.71
CA ALA A 141 15.82 -5.63 -19.82
C ALA A 141 16.69 -5.88 -21.06
N THR A 142 16.06 -5.89 -22.23
CA THR A 142 16.72 -5.77 -23.53
C THR A 142 16.63 -4.33 -24.01
N ARG A 143 16.89 -4.07 -25.30
CA ARG A 143 16.76 -2.72 -25.86
C ARG A 143 15.34 -2.16 -25.73
N THR A 144 14.33 -3.01 -25.88
CA THR A 144 12.91 -2.60 -25.94
C THR A 144 11.94 -3.59 -25.26
N ALA A 145 12.43 -4.61 -24.55
CA ALA A 145 11.60 -5.54 -23.81
C ALA A 145 12.12 -5.80 -22.40
N PHE A 146 11.27 -6.33 -21.53
CA PHE A 146 11.61 -6.77 -20.18
C PHE A 146 11.24 -8.24 -19.96
N ALA A 147 11.91 -8.87 -19.00
CA ALA A 147 11.58 -10.19 -18.49
C ALA A 147 11.62 -10.19 -16.95
N ALA A 148 10.49 -10.47 -16.31
CA ALA A 148 10.38 -10.66 -14.87
C ALA A 148 10.59 -12.13 -14.51
N ILE A 149 11.57 -12.38 -13.63
CA ILE A 149 11.85 -13.68 -13.03
C ILE A 149 11.12 -13.73 -11.69
N LEU A 150 10.22 -14.69 -11.56
CA LEU A 150 9.35 -14.85 -10.42
C LEU A 150 9.88 -15.90 -9.45
N GLU A 151 9.33 -15.90 -8.23
CA GLU A 151 9.50 -17.02 -7.31
C GLU A 151 8.97 -18.32 -7.94
N GLY A 152 9.75 -19.40 -7.81
CA GLY A 152 9.50 -20.67 -8.49
C GLY A 152 10.08 -20.76 -9.92
N GLY A 153 10.77 -19.74 -10.41
CA GLY A 153 11.53 -19.79 -11.67
C GLY A 153 10.70 -19.52 -12.93
N ARG A 154 9.40 -19.21 -12.81
CA ARG A 154 8.58 -18.76 -13.94
C ARG A 154 9.08 -17.39 -14.44
N VAL A 155 9.00 -17.20 -15.75
CA VAL A 155 9.35 -15.95 -16.43
C VAL A 155 8.12 -15.37 -17.12
N VAL A 156 7.93 -14.06 -17.00
CA VAL A 156 6.92 -13.28 -17.74
C VAL A 156 7.64 -12.17 -18.49
N ALA A 157 7.43 -12.05 -19.80
CA ALA A 157 8.03 -11.01 -20.62
C ALA A 157 7.00 -9.95 -21.02
N TRP A 158 7.45 -8.77 -21.45
CA TRP A 158 6.60 -7.75 -22.08
C TRP A 158 7.45 -6.72 -22.84
N GLY A 159 6.81 -5.95 -23.72
CA GLY A 159 7.46 -5.00 -24.62
C GLY A 159 7.50 -5.53 -26.05
N ASP A 160 8.47 -5.06 -26.84
CA ASP A 160 8.53 -5.37 -28.28
C ASP A 160 8.81 -6.87 -28.55
N PRO A 161 7.92 -7.58 -29.27
CA PRO A 161 8.10 -9.00 -29.59
C PRO A 161 9.39 -9.31 -30.36
N GLU A 162 9.86 -8.40 -31.23
CA GLU A 162 11.09 -8.58 -32.00
C GLU A 162 12.35 -8.56 -31.12
N TYR A 163 12.22 -8.09 -29.88
CA TYR A 163 13.30 -7.99 -28.90
C TYR A 163 13.03 -8.80 -27.62
N GLY A 164 12.11 -9.77 -27.68
CA GLY A 164 11.82 -10.72 -26.61
C GLY A 164 10.61 -10.39 -25.74
N GLY A 165 9.77 -9.42 -26.12
CA GLY A 165 8.45 -9.20 -25.55
C GLY A 165 7.43 -10.28 -25.96
N MET A 166 6.26 -10.29 -25.32
CA MET A 166 5.15 -11.22 -25.60
C MET A 166 3.83 -10.47 -25.77
#